data_AF-A0AAI8X3V0-F1
#
_entry.id   AF-A0AAI8X3V0-F1
#
_cell.length_a   1.000
_cell.length_b   1.000
_cell.length_c   1.000
_cell.angle_alpha   90.00
_cell.angle_beta   90.00
_cell.angle_gamma   90.00
#
_symmetry.space_group_name_H-M   'P 1'
#
loop_
_entity.id
_entity.type
_entity.pdbx_description
1 polymer ?
#
loop_
_entity_poly.entity_id
_entity_poly.type
_entity_poly.pdbx_seq_one_letter_code
_entity_poly.pdbx_strand_id
1 'polypeptide(L)'
;MLGRGGEARQAFRNGWLRAIAGQRNVRSMLTKKGKYGLKALVHLAHMPAGQLAFVNDIATGNNIPKKFLDAILGELRNAGFVQSRKGKDGGYRLARPADEIKVGHVVRVLDGPLAPIPCASRTQYQRCEDCNEATCQVRHLMLEVRQAIAEVLDQRSLAEMRDIVLDDLTVARAIDELPVKVQA
;
A
#
# COMPACT_ATOMS: atom_id res chain seq x y z
N MET A 1 -23.66 37.32 36.83
CA MET A 1 -22.63 37.44 35.77
C MET A 1 -21.98 36.08 35.51
N LEU A 2 -22.67 35.16 34.83
CA LEU A 2 -22.15 33.85 34.44
C LEU A 2 -22.50 33.65 32.96
N GLY A 3 -21.50 33.67 32.07
CA GLY A 3 -21.80 33.53 30.64
C GLY A 3 -20.67 33.71 29.63
N ARG A 4 -19.39 33.70 30.00
CA ARG A 4 -18.27 33.88 29.02
C ARG A 4 -17.36 32.67 28.82
N GLY A 5 -17.56 31.57 29.56
CA GLY A 5 -16.70 30.38 29.46
C GLY A 5 -17.13 29.31 28.44
N GLY A 6 -18.42 29.26 28.10
CA GLY A 6 -18.99 28.24 27.21
C GLY A 6 -18.74 28.50 25.73
N GLU A 7 -18.91 29.75 25.29
CA GLU A 7 -18.71 30.15 23.89
C GLU A 7 -17.26 30.01 23.43
N ALA A 8 -16.28 30.34 24.28
CA ALA A 8 -14.86 30.19 23.95
C ALA A 8 -14.45 28.72 23.76
N ARG A 9 -14.98 27.81 24.60
CA ARG A 9 -14.74 26.36 24.46
C ARG A 9 -15.45 25.76 23.25
N GLN A 10 -16.66 26.24 22.94
CA GLN A 10 -17.41 25.81 21.75
C GLN A 10 -16.75 26.31 20.45
N ALA A 11 -16.23 27.55 20.44
CA ALA A 11 -15.50 28.14 19.32
C ALA A 11 -14.16 27.44 19.09
N PHE A 12 -13.42 27.09 20.15
CA PHE A 12 -12.21 26.28 20.04
C PHE A 12 -12.51 24.90 19.47
N ARG A 13 -13.55 24.20 19.98
CA ARG A 13 -13.94 22.86 19.48
C ARG A 13 -14.36 22.88 18.02
N ASN A 14 -15.12 23.90 17.59
CA ASN A 14 -15.58 24.03 16.21
C ASN A 14 -14.45 24.48 15.26
N GLY A 15 -13.51 25.31 15.74
CA GLY A 15 -12.29 25.69 15.00
C GLY A 15 -11.31 24.52 14.87
N TRP A 16 -11.13 23.74 15.93
CA TRP A 16 -10.33 22.52 15.94
C TRP A 16 -10.90 21.49 14.96
N LEU A 17 -12.20 21.15 15.05
CA LEU A 17 -12.85 20.18 14.16
C LEU A 17 -12.73 20.57 12.67
N ARG A 18 -12.81 21.87 12.34
CA ARG A 18 -12.55 22.37 10.98
C ARG A 18 -11.08 22.25 10.56
N ALA A 19 -10.13 22.41 11.50
CA ALA A 19 -8.70 22.23 11.24
C ALA A 19 -8.32 20.75 11.00
N ILE A 20 -8.88 19.80 11.76
CA ILE A 20 -8.64 18.36 11.54
C ILE A 20 -9.37 17.84 10.30
N ALA A 21 -10.56 18.36 9.98
CA ALA A 21 -11.28 18.03 8.74
C ALA A 21 -10.51 18.45 7.47
N GLY A 22 -9.53 19.34 7.59
CA GLY A 22 -8.62 19.75 6.51
C GLY A 22 -7.37 18.90 6.35
N GLN A 23 -7.02 18.03 7.32
CA GLN A 23 -5.80 17.22 7.28
C GLN A 23 -6.03 15.88 6.57
N ARG A 24 -6.33 15.94 5.26
CA ARG A 24 -6.36 14.76 4.37
C ARG A 24 -4.98 14.37 3.81
N ASN A 25 -3.91 14.55 4.57
CA ASN A 25 -2.58 14.10 4.16
C ASN A 25 -2.14 12.89 4.99
N VAL A 26 -2.93 11.81 4.92
CA VAL A 26 -2.48 10.50 5.37
C VAL A 26 -1.45 10.04 4.34
N ARG A 27 -0.16 10.12 4.68
CA ARG A 27 0.90 9.44 3.93
C ARG A 27 0.66 7.94 4.03
N SER A 28 -0.02 7.38 3.02
CA SER A 28 -0.26 5.94 2.89
C SER A 28 1.06 5.21 2.67
N MET A 29 1.26 4.09 3.38
CA MET A 29 2.42 3.20 3.23
C MET A 29 2.56 2.68 1.78
N LEU A 30 1.43 2.50 1.10
CA LEU A 30 1.38 2.13 -0.31
C LEU A 30 1.00 3.35 -1.16
N THR A 31 1.75 3.60 -2.24
CA THR A 31 1.42 4.64 -3.20
C THR A 31 0.22 4.23 -4.05
N LYS A 32 -0.34 5.20 -4.81
CA LYS A 32 -1.38 4.86 -5.81
C LYS A 32 -0.86 3.86 -6.84
N LYS A 33 0.44 3.89 -7.16
CA LYS A 33 1.07 3.00 -8.13
C LYS A 33 1.05 1.55 -7.63
N GLY A 34 1.58 1.31 -6.43
CA GLY A 34 1.52 0.00 -5.76
C GLY A 34 0.10 -0.53 -5.64
N LYS A 35 -0.84 0.31 -5.17
CA LYS A 35 -2.26 -0.07 -5.04
C LYS A 35 -2.85 -0.52 -6.38
N TYR A 36 -2.66 0.26 -7.43
CA TYR A 36 -3.23 -0.05 -8.75
C TYR A 36 -2.54 -1.25 -9.41
N GLY A 37 -1.24 -1.43 -9.22
CA GLY A 37 -0.54 -2.61 -9.70
C GLY A 37 -1.01 -3.90 -9.03
N LEU A 38 -1.20 -3.89 -7.72
CA LEU A 38 -1.77 -5.05 -7.01
C LEU A 38 -3.21 -5.35 -7.47
N LYS A 39 -4.06 -4.33 -7.63
CA LYS A 39 -5.42 -4.52 -8.18
C LYS A 39 -5.39 -5.14 -9.57
N ALA A 40 -4.50 -4.66 -10.44
CA ALA A 40 -4.35 -5.20 -11.79
C ALA A 40 -3.89 -6.67 -11.76
N LEU A 41 -2.93 -7.02 -10.89
CA LEU A 41 -2.46 -8.40 -10.75
C LEU A 41 -3.55 -9.32 -10.18
N VAL A 42 -4.32 -8.88 -9.18
CA VAL A 42 -5.45 -9.65 -8.65
C VAL A 42 -6.50 -9.87 -9.73
N HIS A 43 -6.80 -8.85 -10.54
CA HIS A 43 -7.69 -9.02 -11.69
C HIS A 43 -7.18 -10.10 -12.65
N LEU A 44 -5.89 -10.07 -12.99
CA LEU A 44 -5.28 -11.10 -13.84
C LEU A 44 -5.25 -12.49 -13.18
N ALA A 45 -5.17 -12.56 -11.84
CA ALA A 45 -5.18 -13.82 -11.09
C ALA A 45 -6.57 -14.49 -11.05
N HIS A 46 -7.64 -13.74 -11.32
CA HIS A 46 -8.99 -14.30 -11.51
C HIS A 46 -9.23 -14.82 -12.93
N MET A 47 -8.36 -14.46 -13.89
CA MET A 47 -8.50 -14.93 -15.27
C MET A 47 -8.08 -16.39 -15.37
N PRO A 48 -8.77 -17.20 -16.20
CA PRO A 48 -8.31 -18.53 -16.57
C PRO A 48 -6.86 -18.53 -17.09
N ALA A 49 -6.12 -19.59 -16.75
CA ALA A 49 -4.74 -19.72 -17.16
C ALA A 49 -4.57 -19.58 -18.69
N GLY A 50 -3.63 -18.74 -19.12
CA GLY A 50 -3.34 -18.49 -20.53
C GLY A 50 -4.22 -17.43 -21.20
N GLN A 51 -5.36 -17.05 -20.61
CA GLN A 51 -6.23 -16.00 -21.13
C GLN A 51 -5.61 -14.62 -20.97
N LEU A 52 -5.79 -13.77 -21.97
CA LEU A 52 -5.36 -12.37 -21.96
C LEU A 52 -6.52 -11.48 -21.55
N ALA A 53 -6.25 -10.48 -20.72
CA ALA A 53 -7.18 -9.41 -20.40
C ALA A 53 -6.75 -8.11 -21.12
N PHE A 54 -7.70 -7.41 -21.73
CA PHE A 54 -7.41 -6.10 -22.31
C PHE A 54 -7.16 -5.07 -21.21
N VAL A 55 -6.24 -4.15 -21.45
CA VAL A 55 -5.95 -3.07 -20.48
C VAL A 55 -7.18 -2.23 -20.15
N ASN A 56 -8.11 -2.07 -21.12
CA ASN A 56 -9.37 -1.36 -20.90
C ASN A 56 -10.27 -2.09 -19.90
N ASP A 57 -10.34 -3.42 -19.96
CA ASP A 57 -11.16 -4.23 -19.06
C ASP A 57 -10.59 -4.17 -17.64
N ILE A 58 -9.26 -4.29 -17.51
CA ILE A 58 -8.57 -4.15 -16.23
C ILE A 58 -8.80 -2.76 -15.65
N ALA A 59 -8.66 -1.69 -16.47
CA ALA A 59 -8.83 -0.31 -16.06
C ALA A 59 -10.26 -0.03 -15.56
N THR A 60 -11.26 -0.38 -16.36
CA THR A 60 -12.67 -0.17 -16.03
C THR A 60 -13.09 -1.00 -14.82
N GLY A 61 -12.76 -2.29 -14.80
CA GLY A 61 -13.11 -3.20 -13.71
C GLY A 61 -12.49 -2.83 -12.36
N ASN A 62 -11.42 -2.03 -12.37
CA ASN A 62 -10.73 -1.60 -11.15
C ASN A 62 -10.82 -0.09 -10.87
N ASN A 63 -11.54 0.68 -11.69
CA ASN A 63 -11.59 2.15 -11.64
C ASN A 63 -10.18 2.79 -11.61
N ILE A 64 -9.33 2.39 -12.56
CA ILE A 64 -7.95 2.88 -12.69
C ILE A 64 -7.84 3.70 -13.99
N PRO A 65 -7.27 4.92 -13.96
CA PRO A 65 -7.01 5.68 -15.18
C PRO A 65 -6.11 4.89 -16.13
N LYS A 66 -6.60 4.59 -17.35
CA LYS A 66 -5.93 3.73 -18.34
C LYS A 66 -4.46 4.11 -18.58
N LYS A 67 -4.18 5.40 -18.82
CA LYS A 67 -2.82 5.89 -19.07
C LYS A 67 -1.86 5.55 -17.93
N PHE A 68 -2.35 5.59 -16.69
CA PHE A 68 -1.55 5.26 -15.52
C PHE A 68 -1.37 3.75 -15.38
N LEU A 69 -2.42 2.97 -15.68
CA LEU A 69 -2.33 1.52 -15.72
C LEU A 69 -1.34 1.02 -16.79
N ASP A 70 -1.30 1.64 -17.98
CA ASP A 70 -0.34 1.30 -19.04
C ASP A 70 1.12 1.41 -18.55
N ALA A 71 1.44 2.45 -17.78
CA ALA A 71 2.77 2.61 -17.19
C ALA A 71 3.08 1.51 -16.16
N ILE A 72 2.13 1.25 -15.26
CA ILE A 72 2.24 0.22 -14.22
C ILE A 72 2.44 -1.17 -14.84
N LEU A 73 1.63 -1.54 -15.83
CA LEU A 73 1.76 -2.83 -16.52
C LEU A 73 3.08 -2.94 -17.30
N GLY A 74 3.60 -1.83 -17.80
CA GLY A 74 4.95 -1.75 -18.37
C GLY A 74 6.04 -2.12 -17.36
N GLU A 75 5.99 -1.52 -16.17
CA GLU A 75 6.93 -1.84 -15.06
C GLU A 75 6.79 -3.31 -14.63
N LEU A 76 5.56 -3.79 -14.43
CA LEU A 76 5.29 -5.19 -14.05
C LEU A 76 5.75 -6.19 -15.11
N ARG A 77 5.63 -5.85 -16.40
CA ARG A 77 6.12 -6.67 -17.51
C ARG A 77 7.64 -6.75 -17.47
N ASN A 78 8.31 -5.61 -17.29
CA ASN A 78 9.77 -5.56 -17.23
C ASN A 78 10.32 -6.34 -16.02
N ALA A 79 9.59 -6.35 -14.91
CA ALA A 79 9.91 -7.15 -13.72
C ALA A 79 9.49 -8.63 -13.83
N GLY A 80 8.89 -9.05 -14.95
CA GLY A 80 8.53 -10.46 -15.19
C GLY A 80 7.30 -10.95 -14.42
N PHE A 81 6.43 -10.05 -13.93
CA PHE A 81 5.17 -10.45 -13.29
C PHE A 81 4.04 -10.69 -14.31
N VAL A 82 4.07 -9.98 -15.43
CA VAL A 82 3.07 -10.09 -16.49
C VAL A 82 3.72 -10.28 -17.86
N GLN A 83 3.00 -10.94 -18.75
CA GLN A 83 3.31 -10.98 -20.17
C GLN A 83 2.31 -10.14 -20.94
N SER A 84 2.75 -9.52 -22.03
CA SER A 84 1.90 -8.73 -22.91
C SER A 84 1.90 -9.27 -24.33
N ARG A 85 0.74 -9.35 -24.97
CA ARG A 85 0.61 -9.63 -26.42
C ARG A 85 0.09 -8.38 -27.13
N LYS A 86 0.67 -8.04 -28.28
CA LYS A 86 0.20 -6.95 -29.15
C LYS A 86 -0.85 -7.46 -30.15
N GLY A 87 -1.68 -6.56 -30.66
CA GLY A 87 -2.67 -6.84 -31.69
C GLY A 87 -4.11 -6.73 -31.20
N LYS A 88 -5.06 -6.99 -32.11
CA LYS A 88 -6.51 -6.92 -31.86
C LYS A 88 -6.97 -7.88 -30.74
N ASP A 89 -6.31 -9.03 -30.62
CA ASP A 89 -6.52 -10.02 -29.55
C ASP A 89 -5.37 -10.00 -28.53
N GLY A 90 -4.77 -8.82 -28.36
CA GLY A 90 -3.70 -8.57 -27.41
C GLY A 90 -4.19 -8.46 -25.97
N GLY A 91 -3.29 -8.09 -25.06
CA GLY A 91 -3.62 -7.90 -23.66
C GLY A 91 -2.50 -8.34 -22.73
N TYR A 92 -2.84 -8.49 -21.45
CA TYR A 92 -1.94 -8.90 -20.40
C TYR A 92 -2.41 -10.18 -19.72
N ARG A 93 -1.47 -10.98 -19.25
CA ARG A 93 -1.69 -12.13 -18.36
C ARG A 93 -0.56 -12.24 -17.35
N LEU A 94 -0.74 -13.01 -16.29
CA LEU A 94 0.37 -13.34 -15.39
C LEU A 94 1.45 -14.10 -16.15
N ALA A 95 2.72 -13.81 -15.85
CA ALA A 95 3.86 -14.47 -16.46
C ALA A 95 4.14 -15.86 -15.88
N ARG A 96 3.62 -16.12 -14.68
CA ARG A 96 3.75 -17.36 -13.91
C ARG A 96 2.51 -17.55 -13.01
N PRO A 97 2.30 -18.75 -12.44
CA PRO A 97 1.20 -19.02 -11.51
C PRO A 97 1.12 -18.00 -10.35
N ALA A 98 -0.09 -17.71 -9.88
CA ALA A 98 -0.33 -16.65 -8.88
C ALA A 98 0.21 -17.00 -7.48
N ASP A 99 0.31 -18.28 -7.16
CA ASP A 99 0.94 -18.85 -5.96
C ASP A 99 2.46 -18.62 -5.91
N GLU A 100 3.11 -18.50 -7.07
CA GLU A 100 4.55 -18.20 -7.17
C GLU A 100 4.87 -16.68 -7.09
N ILE A 101 3.86 -15.82 -7.17
CA ILE A 101 4.05 -14.36 -7.15
C ILE A 101 3.88 -13.86 -5.72
N LYS A 102 4.99 -13.53 -5.04
CA LYS A 102 4.94 -12.92 -3.71
C LYS A 102 4.57 -11.44 -3.76
N VAL A 103 3.61 -11.04 -2.91
CA VAL A 103 3.09 -9.66 -2.85
C VAL A 103 4.20 -8.67 -2.52
N GLY A 104 5.08 -9.00 -1.57
CA GLY A 104 6.18 -8.12 -1.20
C GLY A 104 7.17 -7.85 -2.32
N HIS A 105 7.36 -8.78 -3.26
CA HIS A 105 8.20 -8.53 -4.45
C HIS A 105 7.56 -7.50 -5.37
N VAL A 106 6.25 -7.61 -5.58
CA VAL A 106 5.49 -6.65 -6.40
C VAL A 106 5.56 -5.25 -5.79
N VAL A 107 5.33 -5.14 -4.48
CA VAL A 107 5.38 -3.85 -3.78
C VAL A 107 6.76 -3.21 -3.90
N ARG A 108 7.84 -4.00 -3.79
CA ARG A 108 9.20 -3.48 -3.96
C ARG A 108 9.51 -2.98 -5.37
N VAL A 109 8.94 -3.62 -6.40
CA VAL A 109 9.11 -3.17 -7.79
C VAL A 109 8.36 -1.88 -8.05
N LEU A 110 7.16 -1.72 -7.50
CA LEU A 110 6.33 -0.54 -7.74
C LEU A 110 6.69 0.62 -6.81
N ASP A 111 6.66 0.40 -5.50
CA ASP A 111 6.78 1.48 -4.52
C ASP A 111 8.17 1.60 -3.90
N GLY A 112 9.06 0.63 -4.14
CA GLY A 112 10.41 0.63 -3.62
C GLY A 112 10.54 -0.03 -2.24
N PRO A 113 11.54 0.35 -1.43
CA PRO A 113 11.81 -0.31 -0.16
C PRO A 113 10.63 -0.20 0.81
N LEU A 114 10.34 -1.29 1.54
CA LEU A 114 9.33 -1.33 2.61
C LEU A 114 9.76 -0.57 3.89
N ALA A 115 10.79 0.27 3.80
CA ALA A 115 11.41 0.88 4.96
C ALA A 115 10.67 2.17 5.36
N PRO A 116 10.20 2.31 6.61
CA PRO A 116 9.51 3.52 7.06
C PRO A 116 10.39 4.77 7.06
N ILE A 117 11.71 4.59 7.23
CA ILE A 117 12.72 5.64 7.21
C ILE A 117 13.97 5.19 6.41
N PRO A 118 14.74 6.12 5.83
CA PRO A 118 15.87 5.79 4.96
C PRO A 118 16.97 4.96 5.64
N CYS A 119 17.33 5.26 6.89
CA CYS A 119 18.38 4.53 7.62
C CYS A 119 17.96 3.13 8.09
N ALA A 120 16.67 2.79 7.96
CA ALA A 120 16.14 1.43 8.17
C ALA A 120 15.99 0.65 6.84
N SER A 121 16.28 1.27 5.70
CA SER A 121 16.21 0.61 4.39
C SER A 121 17.43 -0.27 4.14
N ARG A 122 17.21 -1.45 3.54
CA ARG A 122 18.30 -2.33 3.06
C ARG A 122 18.71 -2.04 1.63
N THR A 123 17.79 -1.56 0.80
CA THR A 123 18.00 -1.39 -0.65
C THR A 123 18.19 0.06 -1.07
N GLN A 124 17.78 1.01 -0.22
CA GLN A 124 17.99 2.45 -0.40
C GLN A 124 18.37 3.05 0.95
N TYR A 125 19.44 2.52 1.54
CA TYR A 125 19.97 3.02 2.79
C TYR A 125 20.47 4.45 2.61
N GLN A 126 20.09 5.34 3.52
CA GLN A 126 20.67 6.67 3.64
C GLN A 126 20.95 6.93 5.12
N ARG A 127 22.17 7.41 5.39
CA ARG A 127 22.60 7.71 6.75
C ARG A 127 21.87 8.94 7.29
N CYS A 128 21.52 8.92 8.58
CA CYS A 128 21.03 10.11 9.27
C CYS A 128 22.12 11.16 9.45
N GLU A 129 21.78 12.44 9.28
CA GLU A 129 22.68 13.58 9.52
C GLU A 129 22.82 13.89 11.02
N ASP A 130 21.82 13.52 11.81
CA ASP A 130 21.56 14.00 13.17
C ASP A 130 21.69 12.94 14.27
N CYS A 131 22.06 11.70 13.94
CA CYS A 131 22.16 10.64 14.96
C CYS A 131 23.34 9.67 14.78
N ASN A 132 23.72 9.03 15.89
CA ASN A 132 24.58 7.84 15.87
C ASN A 132 23.72 6.58 15.71
N GLU A 133 23.77 5.97 14.54
CA GLU A 133 22.92 4.83 14.18
C GLU A 133 23.16 3.56 15.00
N ALA A 134 24.34 3.41 15.62
CA ALA A 134 24.63 2.25 16.46
C ALA A 134 23.76 2.25 17.74
N THR A 135 23.46 3.44 18.25
CA THR A 135 22.72 3.65 19.51
C THR A 135 21.33 4.26 19.29
N CYS A 136 20.95 4.58 18.05
CA CYS A 136 19.69 5.23 17.72
C CYS A 136 18.50 4.28 17.93
N GLN A 137 17.76 4.47 19.02
CA GLN A 137 16.58 3.65 19.36
C GLN A 137 15.49 3.75 18.29
N VAL A 138 15.35 4.91 17.64
CA VAL A 138 14.39 5.11 16.55
C VAL A 138 14.73 4.19 15.37
N ARG A 139 16.00 4.08 15.00
CA ARG A 139 16.43 3.19 13.91
C ARG A 139 16.16 1.72 14.25
N HIS A 140 16.49 1.29 15.46
CA HIS A 140 16.25 -0.09 15.90
C HIS A 140 14.77 -0.44 15.83
N LEU A 141 13.89 0.39 16.39
CA LEU A 141 12.45 0.19 16.31
C LEU A 141 11.93 0.20 14.86
N MET A 142 12.45 1.09 14.01
CA MET A 142 12.01 1.15 12.60
C MET A 142 12.50 -0.04 11.76
N LEU A 143 13.61 -0.68 12.15
CA LEU A 143 14.04 -1.95 11.56
C LEU A 143 13.06 -3.08 11.91
N GLU A 144 12.55 -3.11 13.15
CA GLU A 144 11.50 -4.06 13.57
C GLU A 144 10.19 -3.82 12.82
N VAL A 145 9.73 -2.57 12.71
CA VAL A 145 8.53 -2.22 11.93
C VAL A 145 8.67 -2.66 10.47
N ARG A 146 9.82 -2.36 9.84
CA ARG A 146 10.11 -2.82 8.48
C ARG A 146 10.04 -4.35 8.39
N GLN A 147 10.62 -5.05 9.36
CA GLN A 147 10.66 -6.51 9.37
C GLN A 147 9.26 -7.12 9.48
N ALA A 148 8.40 -6.59 10.36
CA ALA A 148 7.01 -7.01 10.48
C ALA A 148 6.21 -6.78 9.18
N ILE A 149 6.39 -5.61 8.54
CA ILE A 149 5.76 -5.34 7.23
C ILE A 149 6.24 -6.34 6.18
N ALA A 150 7.55 -6.59 6.11
CA ALA A 150 8.14 -7.52 5.15
C ALA A 150 7.62 -8.95 5.37
N GLU A 151 7.51 -9.42 6.61
CA GLU A 151 7.00 -10.75 6.93
C GLU A 151 5.58 -10.96 6.41
N VAL A 152 4.69 -9.99 6.64
CA VAL A 152 3.31 -10.06 6.14
C VAL A 152 3.28 -10.12 4.61
N LEU A 153 4.04 -9.25 3.94
CA LEU A 153 3.97 -9.14 2.47
C LEU A 153 4.74 -10.24 1.73
N ASP A 154 5.86 -10.71 2.28
CA ASP A 154 6.74 -11.70 1.64
C ASP A 154 6.22 -13.13 1.80
N GLN A 155 5.43 -13.39 2.85
CA GLN A 155 4.81 -14.69 3.04
C GLN A 155 3.59 -14.89 2.14
N ARG A 156 2.88 -13.82 1.77
CA ARG A 156 1.67 -13.90 0.96
C ARG A 156 1.95 -13.93 -0.54
N SER A 157 1.36 -14.91 -1.21
CA SER A 157 1.24 -15.01 -2.66
C SER A 157 0.09 -14.17 -3.20
N LEU A 158 0.11 -13.92 -4.50
CA LEU A 158 -0.98 -13.24 -5.20
C LEU A 158 -2.25 -14.10 -5.20
N ALA A 159 -2.12 -15.43 -5.23
CA ALA A 159 -3.26 -16.34 -5.08
C ALA A 159 -3.92 -16.17 -3.71
N GLU A 160 -3.14 -16.20 -2.62
CA GLU A 160 -3.69 -15.97 -1.28
C GLU A 160 -4.31 -14.58 -1.15
N MET A 161 -3.73 -13.56 -1.77
CA MET A 161 -4.31 -12.20 -1.80
C MET A 161 -5.64 -12.14 -2.55
N ARG A 162 -5.75 -12.84 -3.69
CA ARG A 162 -6.98 -12.96 -4.48
C ARG A 162 -8.10 -13.60 -3.66
N ASP A 163 -7.74 -14.61 -2.87
CA ASP A 163 -8.67 -15.44 -2.12
C ASP A 163 -8.94 -14.91 -0.71
N ILE A 164 -8.46 -13.70 -0.37
CA ILE A 164 -8.83 -13.01 0.89
C ILE A 164 -10.35 -12.80 0.89
N VAL A 165 -11.05 -13.60 1.70
CA VAL A 165 -12.47 -13.41 1.95
C VAL A 165 -12.63 -12.19 2.87
N LEU A 166 -13.44 -11.22 2.44
CA LEU A 166 -13.78 -10.01 3.20
C LEU A 166 -14.67 -10.27 4.43
N ASP A 167 -14.64 -11.48 5.01
CA ASP A 167 -15.41 -11.83 6.21
C ASP A 167 -14.61 -11.61 7.51
N ASP A 168 -13.30 -11.36 7.39
CA ASP A 168 -12.37 -11.25 8.52
C ASP A 168 -12.12 -9.77 8.94
N LEU A 169 -13.20 -9.06 9.28
CA LEU A 169 -13.12 -7.83 10.09
C LEU A 169 -12.53 -8.06 11.49
N THR A 170 -12.12 -9.29 11.81
CA THR A 170 -11.39 -9.67 13.01
C THR A 170 -10.07 -8.89 13.16
N VAL A 171 -9.41 -8.52 12.05
CA VAL A 171 -8.23 -7.64 12.09
C VAL A 171 -8.61 -6.18 12.33
N ALA A 172 -9.72 -5.69 11.77
CA ALA A 172 -10.18 -4.32 12.01
C ALA A 172 -10.61 -4.09 13.47
N ARG A 173 -11.27 -5.08 14.08
CA ARG A 173 -11.67 -5.04 15.50
C ARG A 173 -10.48 -4.99 16.45
N ALA A 174 -9.40 -5.70 16.14
CA ALA A 174 -8.19 -5.69 16.98
C ALA A 174 -7.44 -4.35 16.96
N ILE A 175 -7.59 -3.53 15.91
CA ILE A 175 -6.92 -2.23 15.80
C ILE A 175 -7.80 -1.11 16.40
N ASP A 176 -9.12 -1.18 16.24
CA ASP A 176 -10.07 -0.23 16.83
C ASP A 176 -10.18 -0.35 18.37
N GLU A 177 -9.80 -1.50 18.95
CA GLU A 177 -9.79 -1.70 20.41
C GLU A 177 -8.48 -1.31 21.10
N LEU A 178 -7.43 -0.91 20.36
CA LEU A 178 -6.25 -0.36 20.98
C LEU A 178 -6.58 1.04 21.53
N PRO A 179 -6.49 1.27 22.86
CA PRO A 179 -6.70 2.59 23.40
C PRO A 179 -5.53 3.45 22.94
N VAL A 180 -5.72 4.23 21.87
CA VAL A 180 -4.83 5.35 21.54
C VAL A 180 -5.03 6.37 22.64
N LYS A 181 -4.32 6.20 23.75
CA LYS A 181 -4.18 7.23 24.78
C LYS A 181 -3.38 8.37 24.15
N VAL A 182 -4.08 9.26 23.47
CA VAL A 182 -3.58 10.60 23.17
C VAL A 182 -3.46 11.30 24.53
N GLN A 183 -2.29 11.20 25.16
CA GLN A 183 -1.96 12.03 26.30
C GLN A 183 -1.74 13.45 25.77
N ALA A 184 -2.59 14.34 26.23
CA ALA A 184 -2.57 15.78 25.94
C ALA A 184 -1.41 16.48 26.62
#